data_AF-A0A936Z3C8-F1
#
_entry.id   AF-A0A936Z3C8-F1
#
_cell.length_a   1.000
_cell.length_b   1.000
_cell.length_c   1.000
_cell.angle_alpha   90.00
_cell.angle_beta   90.00
_cell.angle_gamma   90.00
#
_symmetry.space_group_name_H-M   'P 1'
#
loop_
_entity.id
_entity.type
_entity.pdbx_description
1 polymer ?
#
loop_
_entity_poly.entity_id
_entity_poly.type
_entity_poly.pdbx_seq_one_letter_code
_entity_poly.pdbx_strand_id
1 'polypeptide(L)'
;MHIKEFSARVVTFKLAAALEKYEMDLRTLADSWFDAELFRRLQQEFGDLRILGASLPKLSVGWVEVLVSRARLLQALGGRSVTLLAALQEHLAAVEGLHRRCLRSIGAETVAPV
;
A
#
# COMPACT_ATOMS: atom_id res chain seq x y z
N MET A 1 -22.21 -18.41 6.10
CA MET A 1 -21.35 -17.69 5.14
C MET A 1 -20.87 -16.31 5.63
N HIS A 2 -21.50 -15.71 6.65
CA HIS A 2 -21.18 -14.36 7.16
C HIS A 2 -19.81 -14.14 7.84
N ILE A 3 -19.18 -15.17 8.43
CA ILE A 3 -17.93 -14.99 9.20
C ILE A 3 -16.73 -14.67 8.29
N LYS A 4 -16.68 -15.26 7.08
CA LYS A 4 -15.59 -15.02 6.12
C LYS A 4 -15.64 -13.61 5.53
N GLU A 5 -16.84 -13.10 5.25
CA GLU A 5 -17.04 -11.73 4.73
C GLU A 5 -16.72 -10.68 5.79
N PHE A 6 -17.17 -10.88 7.04
CA PHE A 6 -16.82 -9.99 8.14
C PHE A 6 -15.30 -9.91 8.36
N SER A 7 -14.61 -11.05 8.33
CA SER A 7 -13.15 -11.10 8.42
C SER A 7 -12.45 -10.38 7.26
N ALA A 8 -12.95 -10.55 6.02
CA ALA A 8 -12.38 -9.88 4.85
C ALA A 8 -12.55 -8.35 4.93
N ARG A 9 -13.69 -7.86 5.43
CA ARG A 9 -13.94 -6.43 5.59
C ARG A 9 -13.04 -5.80 6.65
N VAL A 10 -12.85 -6.49 7.78
CA VAL A 10 -11.90 -6.04 8.82
C VAL A 10 -10.47 -6.00 8.28
N VAL A 11 -10.03 -7.03 7.55
CA VAL A 11 -8.68 -7.05 6.94
C VAL A 11 -8.54 -5.94 5.88
N THR A 12 -9.58 -5.67 5.09
CA THR A 12 -9.60 -4.58 4.10
C THR A 12 -9.51 -3.21 4.76
N PHE A 13 -10.22 -3.00 5.87
CA PHE A 13 -10.13 -1.76 6.66
C PHE A 13 -8.72 -1.58 7.26
N LYS A 14 -8.16 -2.64 7.86
CA LYS A 14 -6.79 -2.61 8.39
C LYS A 14 -5.77 -2.32 7.29
N LEU A 15 -5.95 -2.89 6.10
CA LEU A 15 -5.09 -2.61 4.95
C LEU A 15 -5.21 -1.14 4.52
N ALA A 16 -6.42 -0.58 4.46
CA ALA A 16 -6.63 0.81 4.10
C ALA A 16 -5.90 1.77 5.05
N ALA A 17 -6.08 1.59 6.36
CA ALA A 17 -5.42 2.41 7.37
C ALA A 17 -3.88 2.26 7.34
N ALA A 18 -3.38 1.05 7.12
CA ALA A 18 -1.94 0.81 7.00
C ALA A 18 -1.36 1.47 5.73
N LEU A 19 -2.10 1.46 4.61
CA LEU A 19 -1.69 2.13 3.37
C LEU A 19 -1.63 3.64 3.54
N GLU A 20 -2.62 4.25 4.20
CA GLU A 20 -2.66 5.67 4.50
C GLU A 20 -1.44 6.10 5.32
N LYS A 21 -1.11 5.37 6.40
CA LYS A 21 0.08 5.63 7.21
C LYS A 21 1.37 5.52 6.40
N TYR A 22 1.51 4.44 5.63
CA TYR A 22 2.69 4.20 4.78
C TYR A 22 2.85 5.29 3.71
N GLU A 23 1.76 5.78 3.14
CA GLU A 23 1.75 6.87 2.17
C GLU A 23 2.25 8.19 2.80
N MET A 24 1.80 8.52 4.01
CA MET A 24 2.27 9.71 4.74
C MET A 24 3.78 9.66 5.00
N ASP A 25 4.29 8.49 5.39
CA ASP A 25 5.73 8.30 5.63
C ASP A 25 6.55 8.34 4.34
N LEU A 26 6.03 7.81 3.23
CA LEU A 26 6.66 7.94 1.91
C LEU A 26 6.73 9.40 1.44
N ARG A 27 5.67 10.19 1.67
CA ARG A 27 5.67 11.62 1.37
C ARG A 27 6.71 12.35 2.22
N THR A 28 6.82 11.99 3.50
CA THR A 28 7.87 12.52 4.39
C THR A 28 9.28 12.20 3.86
N LEU A 29 9.48 11.03 3.25
CA LEU A 29 10.75 10.66 2.61
C LEU A 29 11.03 11.48 1.33
N ALA A 30 9.98 11.95 0.64
CA ALA A 30 10.14 12.84 -0.51
C ALA A 30 10.69 14.22 -0.09
N ASP A 31 10.26 14.70 1.08
CA ASP A 31 10.58 16.03 1.60
C ASP A 31 11.89 16.06 2.42
N SER A 32 12.28 14.93 3.00
CA SER A 32 13.49 14.80 3.84
C SER A 32 14.59 14.01 3.13
N TRP A 33 15.80 14.58 3.07
CA TRP A 33 16.93 13.88 2.44
C TRP A 33 17.38 12.72 3.33
N PHE A 34 17.07 11.49 2.91
CA PHE A 34 17.61 10.20 3.37
C PHE A 34 17.77 10.04 4.91
N ASP A 35 16.63 9.96 5.61
CA ASP A 35 16.59 9.55 7.02
C ASP A 35 16.57 8.01 7.13
N ALA A 36 17.63 7.44 7.72
CA ALA A 36 17.78 6.00 7.89
C ALA A 36 16.72 5.38 8.82
N GLU A 37 16.24 6.12 9.81
CA GLU A 37 15.21 5.67 10.74
C GLU A 37 13.84 5.67 10.06
N LEU A 38 13.56 6.71 9.25
CA LEU A 38 12.39 6.74 8.38
C LEU A 38 12.39 5.57 7.40
N PHE A 39 13.53 5.27 6.78
CA PHE A 39 13.66 4.13 5.88
C PHE A 39 13.40 2.80 6.60
N ARG A 40 13.96 2.61 7.80
CA ARG A 40 13.72 1.41 8.62
C ARG A 40 12.24 1.25 8.96
N ARG A 41 11.56 2.35 9.32
CA ARG A 41 10.12 2.36 9.60
C ARG A 41 9.30 1.96 8.37
N LEU A 42 9.58 2.54 7.21
CA LEU A 42 8.94 2.19 5.94
C LEU A 42 9.11 0.71 5.59
N GLN A 43 10.27 0.12 5.87
CA GLN A 43 10.49 -1.31 5.64
C GLN A 43 9.61 -2.19 6.55
N GLN A 44 9.45 -1.79 7.81
CA GLN A 44 8.60 -2.48 8.77
C GLN A 44 7.12 -2.38 8.37
N GLU A 45 6.64 -1.17 8.07
CA GLU A 45 5.25 -0.93 7.63
C GLU A 45 4.91 -1.71 6.37
N PHE A 46 5.84 -1.80 5.42
CA PHE A 46 5.64 -2.62 4.24
C PHE A 46 5.52 -4.12 4.57
N GLY A 47 6.20 -4.58 5.62
CA GLY A 47 6.04 -5.94 6.15
C GLY A 47 4.60 -6.21 6.59
N ASP A 48 3.99 -5.28 7.30
CA ASP A 48 2.60 -5.37 7.76
C ASP A 48 1.62 -5.33 6.58
N LEU A 49 1.86 -4.43 5.61
CA LEU A 49 1.09 -4.38 4.36
C LEU A 49 1.12 -5.71 3.60
N ARG A 50 2.27 -6.40 3.58
CA ARG A 50 2.40 -7.69 2.89
C ARG A 50 1.52 -8.77 3.47
N ILE A 51 1.40 -8.83 4.80
CA ILE A 51 0.55 -9.82 5.48
C ILE A 51 -0.92 -9.55 5.15
N LEU A 52 -1.33 -8.28 5.20
CA LEU A 52 -2.71 -7.87 4.92
C LEU A 52 -3.07 -8.04 3.44
N GLY A 53 -2.21 -7.58 2.53
CA GLY A 53 -2.42 -7.63 1.08
C GLY A 53 -2.50 -9.05 0.52
N ALA A 54 -1.67 -9.97 1.03
CA ALA A 54 -1.72 -11.39 0.63
C ALA A 54 -3.04 -12.07 1.03
N SER A 55 -3.76 -11.52 2.02
CA SER A 55 -5.00 -12.09 2.54
C SER A 55 -6.25 -11.69 1.75
N LEU A 56 -6.12 -10.83 0.72
CA LEU A 56 -7.25 -10.24 -0.01
C LEU A 56 -7.17 -10.49 -1.52
N PRO A 57 -7.64 -11.66 -2.03
CA PRO A 57 -7.56 -12.02 -3.45
C PRO A 57 -8.21 -11.00 -4.40
N LYS A 58 -9.31 -10.36 -3.97
CA LYS A 58 -10.00 -9.30 -4.74
C LYS A 58 -9.15 -8.06 -5.01
N LEU A 59 -8.08 -7.85 -4.23
CA LEU A 59 -7.16 -6.72 -4.35
C LEU A 59 -5.79 -7.10 -4.94
N SER A 60 -5.62 -8.36 -5.34
CA SER A 60 -4.33 -8.93 -5.80
C SER A 60 -3.66 -8.11 -6.90
N VAL A 61 -4.41 -7.64 -7.91
CA VAL A 61 -3.85 -6.82 -9.00
C VAL A 61 -3.24 -5.53 -8.46
N GLY A 62 -3.98 -4.79 -7.63
CA GLY A 62 -3.46 -3.55 -7.01
C GLY A 62 -2.30 -3.82 -6.07
N TRP A 63 -2.30 -4.96 -5.38
CA TRP A 63 -1.17 -5.37 -4.54
C TRP A 63 0.09 -5.68 -5.36
N VAL A 64 -0.03 -6.33 -6.52
CA VAL A 64 1.09 -6.57 -7.43
C VAL A 64 1.66 -5.24 -7.97
N GLU A 65 0.81 -4.28 -8.33
CA GLU A 65 1.24 -2.93 -8.74
C GLU A 65 2.10 -2.26 -7.65
N VAL A 66 1.72 -2.39 -6.38
CA VAL A 66 2.48 -1.88 -5.22
C VAL A 66 3.84 -2.61 -5.07
N LEU A 67 3.88 -3.94 -5.25
CA LEU A 67 5.13 -4.70 -5.16
C LEU A 67 6.12 -4.35 -6.28
N VAL A 68 5.62 -4.21 -7.52
CA VAL A 68 6.44 -3.86 -8.68
C VAL A 68 7.01 -2.46 -8.53
N SER A 69 6.17 -1.47 -8.21
CA SER A 69 6.63 -0.09 -7.99
C SER A 69 7.60 0.02 -6.81
N ARG A 70 7.40 -0.75 -5.73
CA ARG A 70 8.37 -0.80 -4.63
C ARG A 70 9.73 -1.36 -5.04
N ALA A 71 9.74 -2.42 -5.85
CA ALA A 71 11.00 -2.97 -6.35
C ALA A 71 11.78 -1.92 -7.17
N ARG A 72 11.07 -1.12 -7.99
CA ARG A 72 11.64 0.01 -8.73
C ARG A 72 12.17 1.10 -7.80
N LEU A 73 11.43 1.45 -6.75
CA LEU A 73 11.87 2.41 -5.74
C LEU A 73 13.15 1.95 -5.03
N LEU A 74 13.23 0.70 -4.61
CA LEU A 74 14.43 0.13 -3.98
C LEU A 74 15.64 0.10 -4.93
N GLN A 75 15.41 -0.18 -6.22
CA GLN A 75 16.47 -0.09 -7.23
C GLN A 75 16.97 1.34 -7.44
N ALA A 76 16.07 2.32 -7.44
CA ALA A 76 16.42 3.73 -7.56
C ALA A 76 17.21 4.23 -6.32
N LEU A 77 16.80 3.84 -5.11
CA LEU A 77 17.54 4.11 -3.88
C LEU A 77 18.94 3.47 -3.87
N GLY A 78 19.07 2.30 -4.49
CA GLY A 78 20.36 1.63 -4.68
C GLY A 78 21.22 2.17 -5.84
N GLY A 79 20.78 3.24 -6.52
CA GLY A 79 21.51 3.89 -7.62
C GLY A 79 21.54 3.11 -8.94
N ARG A 80 20.61 2.17 -9.17
CA ARG A 80 20.76 1.15 -10.23
C ARG A 80 20.02 1.43 -11.55
N SER A 81 18.99 2.27 -11.62
CA SER A 81 18.15 2.24 -12.83
C SER A 81 17.23 3.43 -13.15
N VAL A 82 16.78 4.24 -12.17
CA VAL A 82 15.73 5.26 -12.40
C VAL A 82 15.98 6.48 -11.52
N THR A 83 15.47 7.66 -11.91
CA THR A 83 15.43 8.82 -11.01
C THR A 83 14.59 8.47 -9.78
N LEU A 84 15.16 8.69 -8.59
CA LEU A 84 14.50 8.38 -7.31
C LEU A 84 13.11 9.02 -7.22
N LEU A 85 12.99 10.26 -7.67
CA LEU A 85 11.72 11.00 -7.67
C LEU A 85 10.64 10.31 -8.52
N ALA A 86 10.97 9.86 -9.73
CA ALA A 86 9.99 9.20 -10.59
C ALA A 86 9.56 7.84 -10.00
N ALA A 87 10.50 7.06 -9.47
CA ALA A 87 10.18 5.80 -8.81
C ALA A 87 9.34 5.99 -7.54
N LEU A 88 9.58 7.06 -6.79
CA LEU A 88 8.78 7.43 -5.62
C LEU A 88 7.36 7.85 -6.01
N GLN A 89 7.21 8.69 -7.04
CA GLN A 89 5.90 9.10 -7.56
C GLN A 89 5.10 7.91 -8.08
N GLU A 90 5.75 7.01 -8.82
CA GLU A 90 5.12 5.78 -9.31
C GLU A 90 4.62 4.92 -8.13
N HIS A 91 5.44 4.79 -7.08
CA HIS A 91 5.08 4.02 -5.91
C HIS A 91 3.93 4.65 -5.11
N LEU A 92 3.95 5.96 -4.90
CA LEU A 92 2.84 6.69 -4.28
C LEU A 92 1.54 6.50 -5.04
N ALA A 93 1.55 6.60 -6.37
CA ALA A 93 0.36 6.39 -7.19
C ALA A 93 -0.20 4.97 -7.06
N ALA A 94 0.65 3.95 -6.96
CA ALA A 94 0.23 2.57 -6.73
C ALA A 94 -0.39 2.38 -5.34
N VAL A 95 0.23 2.94 -4.29
CA VAL A 95 -0.27 2.91 -2.90
C VAL A 95 -1.64 3.58 -2.81
N GLU A 96 -1.77 4.80 -3.33
CA GLU A 96 -3.05 5.52 -3.40
C GLU A 96 -4.11 4.73 -4.21
N GLY A 97 -3.70 4.14 -5.33
CA GLY A 97 -4.56 3.33 -6.19
C GLY A 97 -5.15 2.14 -5.43
N LEU A 98 -4.32 1.43 -4.65
CA LEU A 98 -4.75 0.33 -3.80
C LEU A 98 -5.61 0.81 -2.63
N HIS A 99 -5.25 1.92 -1.98
CA HIS A 99 -6.03 2.51 -0.90
C HIS A 99 -7.45 2.85 -1.36
N ARG A 100 -7.60 3.53 -2.50
CA ARG A 100 -8.91 3.81 -3.12
C ARG A 100 -9.71 2.54 -3.45
N ARG A 101 -9.05 1.46 -3.87
CA ARG A 101 -9.71 0.15 -4.09
C ARG A 101 -10.22 -0.44 -2.76
N CYS A 102 -9.44 -0.37 -1.69
CA CYS A 102 -9.87 -0.81 -0.36
C CYS A 102 -11.14 -0.07 0.11
N LEU A 103 -11.13 1.26 0.01
CA LEU A 103 -12.28 2.09 0.40
C LEU A 103 -13.54 1.77 -0.41
N ARG A 104 -13.41 1.57 -1.73
CA ARG A 104 -14.54 1.14 -2.57
C ARG A 104 -15.06 -0.24 -2.17
N SER A 105 -14.19 -1.20 -1.86
CA SER A 105 -14.62 -2.52 -1.40
C SER A 105 -15.37 -2.46 -0.07
N ILE A 106 -14.97 -1.58 0.85
CA ILE A 106 -15.66 -1.37 2.13
C ILE A 106 -17.02 -0.69 1.93
N GLY A 107 -17.12 0.27 1.00
CA GLY A 107 -18.35 1.03 0.72
C GLY A 107 -19.36 0.31 -0.17
N ALA A 108 -18.91 -0.57 -1.07
CA ALA A 108 -19.78 -1.30 -2.00
C ALA A 108 -20.65 -2.38 -1.31
N GLU A 109 -20.21 -2.94 -0.17
CA GLU A 109 -20.98 -3.94 0.59
C GLU A 109 -22.08 -3.32 1.47
N THR A 110 -22.11 -2.00 1.64
CA THR A 110 -23.15 -1.29 2.42
C THR A 110 -24.42 -0.97 1.64
N VAL A 111 -24.43 -1.20 0.32
CA VAL A 111 -25.59 -0.96 -0.55
C VAL A 111 -26.06 -2.30 -1.13
N ALA A 112 -26.53 -3.21 -0.25
CA ALA A 112 -27.35 -4.33 -0.68
C ALA A 112 -28.83 -3.88 -0.61
N PRO A 113 -29.55 -3.79 -1.75
CA PRO A 113 -30.98 -3.50 -1.73
C PRO A 113 -31.74 -4.72 -1.20
N VAL A 114 -32.68 -4.48 -0.29
CA VAL A 114 -33.72 -5.42 0.14
C VAL A 114 -34.75 -5.58 -0.97
#